data_AF-A0A958LUC5-F1
#
_entry.id   AF-A0A958LUC5-F1
#
_cell.length_a   1.000
_cell.length_b   1.000
_cell.length_c   1.000
_cell.angle_alpha   90.00
_cell.angle_beta   90.00
_cell.angle_gamma   90.00
#
_symmetry.space_group_name_H-M   'P 1'
#
loop_
_entity.id
_entity.type
_entity.pdbx_description
1 polymer ?
#
loop_
_entity_poly.entity_id
_entity_poly.type
_entity_poly.pdbx_seq_one_letter_code
_entity_poly.pdbx_strand_id
1 'polypeptide(L)'
;MEMMEPGPALVNGLGYVGTGKRGSDTCPPDVITSILTEARQTPPPANTLGAFFGGLWMKGVANEELAFEALLGQGALKDSQALLSYFSQGVPKKVLQQTKELMDGKIMNRAEAREMGEFLFSDSPGDSLRTLIATILRVRYASPEEYAGLLDVIASQYPPAFCEPVPEGKPIIQLAEPFDGVERSWILTPILMRDLTELGYRVVALCGRNPGPKKGYNLLDVAESLAESRFLKSNSQLGEENSYGWFLRQSDVAPSLDRWVEIRHQMKKRPSLATLEKYVSPFKADIFIGSAFHHNFGDKMGEIGECLKIPKVIVTFKTVEGSLGPSLGRATKIFTSDLESSGEYRHEEFDFKVEDFGLTNTPDPKDFTPGLEKNCELIRNYFATGESGDAYFDQRVTAAREMLSRVLG
;
A
#
# COMPACT_ATOMS: atom_id res chain seq x y z
N MET A 1 17.68 -15.15 19.91
CA MET A 1 17.93 -13.80 19.36
C MET A 1 19.02 -13.97 18.31
N GLU A 2 18.63 -14.36 17.10
CA GLU A 2 19.58 -14.46 15.98
C GLU A 2 20.10 -13.05 15.68
N MET A 3 21.41 -12.87 15.82
CA MET A 3 22.06 -11.65 15.35
C MET A 3 21.98 -11.68 13.83
N MET A 4 21.03 -10.92 13.27
CA MET A 4 21.07 -10.55 11.85
C MET A 4 22.46 -9.97 11.58
N GLU A 5 23.12 -10.46 10.53
CA GLU A 5 24.30 -9.79 10.00
C GLU A 5 23.99 -8.29 9.85
N PRO A 6 24.86 -7.38 10.31
CA PRO A 6 24.61 -5.96 10.18
C PRO A 6 24.47 -5.65 8.69
N GLY A 7 23.26 -5.27 8.28
CA GLY A 7 23.02 -4.82 6.91
C GLY A 7 23.92 -3.61 6.58
N PRO A 8 24.01 -3.24 5.29
CA PRO A 8 24.79 -2.06 4.86
C PRO A 8 24.53 -0.87 5.77
N ALA A 9 25.55 -0.11 6.16
CA ALA A 9 25.45 0.94 7.18
C ALA A 9 24.34 1.96 6.86
N LEU A 10 24.11 2.22 5.57
CA LEU A 10 23.03 3.11 5.11
C LEU A 10 21.63 2.58 5.45
N VAL A 11 21.43 1.26 5.45
CA VAL A 11 20.17 0.63 5.88
C VAL A 11 19.92 0.88 7.36
N ASN A 12 20.96 0.88 8.19
CA ASN A 12 20.84 1.24 9.61
C ASN A 12 20.44 2.72 9.76
N GLY A 13 21.00 3.60 8.91
CA GLY A 13 20.64 5.01 8.82
C GLY A 13 19.17 5.26 8.49
N LEU A 14 18.53 4.39 7.69
CA LEU A 14 17.11 4.52 7.36
C LEU A 14 16.21 4.56 8.60
N GLY A 15 16.62 3.97 9.73
CA GLY A 15 15.87 4.05 10.99
C GLY A 15 15.62 5.48 11.47
N TYR A 16 16.50 6.43 11.13
CA TYR A 16 16.54 7.80 11.64
C TYR A 16 15.95 8.84 10.67
N VAL A 17 15.43 8.41 9.52
CA VAL A 17 14.86 9.30 8.50
C VAL A 17 13.45 8.90 8.08
N GLY A 18 12.62 9.90 7.81
CA GLY A 18 11.23 9.74 7.35
C GLY A 18 10.27 9.25 8.44
N THR A 19 9.40 8.29 8.10
CA THR A 19 8.40 7.76 9.05
C THR A 19 8.92 6.50 9.77
N GLY A 20 8.64 6.38 11.08
CA GLY A 20 9.06 5.23 11.90
C GLY A 20 9.35 5.58 13.37
N LYS A 21 9.73 4.58 14.18
CA LYS A 21 9.94 4.74 15.65
C LYS A 21 10.94 5.83 16.05
N ARG A 22 11.95 6.08 15.22
CA ARG A 22 13.00 7.10 15.42
C ARG A 22 13.00 8.15 14.30
N GLY A 23 11.97 8.17 13.44
CA GLY A 23 12.03 8.71 12.08
C GLY A 23 12.40 10.19 11.94
N SER A 24 12.42 10.94 13.04
CA SER A 24 12.81 12.36 13.09
C SER A 24 14.01 12.62 14.00
N ASP A 25 14.58 11.59 14.63
CA ASP A 25 15.78 11.73 15.46
C ASP A 25 16.99 12.05 14.58
N THR A 26 17.94 12.82 15.11
CA THR A 26 19.24 13.04 14.47
C THR A 26 20.00 11.72 14.38
N CYS A 27 20.61 11.45 13.23
CA CYS A 27 21.51 10.30 13.06
C CYS A 27 22.67 10.40 14.07
N PRO A 28 22.91 9.37 14.90
CA PRO A 28 24.04 9.36 15.82
C PRO A 28 25.39 9.45 15.10
N PRO A 29 26.42 10.06 15.70
CA PRO A 29 27.74 10.22 15.07
C PRO A 29 28.40 8.91 14.61
N ASP A 30 28.19 7.81 15.34
CA ASP A 30 28.68 6.47 14.99
C ASP A 30 27.98 5.93 13.73
N VAL A 31 26.66 6.14 13.60
CA VAL A 31 25.90 5.79 12.40
C VAL A 31 26.37 6.59 11.19
N ILE A 32 26.53 7.90 11.33
CA ILE A 32 27.05 8.79 10.28
C ILE A 32 28.44 8.32 9.82
N THR A 33 29.34 8.09 10.77
CA THR A 33 30.72 7.65 10.50
C THR A 33 30.75 6.30 9.78
N SER A 34 29.92 5.36 10.21
CA SER A 34 29.81 4.04 9.56
C SER A 34 29.35 4.16 8.11
N ILE A 35 28.31 4.96 7.85
CA ILE A 35 27.79 5.19 6.49
C ILE A 35 28.86 5.80 5.58
N LEU A 36 29.53 6.85 6.05
CA LEU A 36 30.57 7.53 5.27
C LEU A 36 31.79 6.65 5.01
N THR A 37 32.17 5.80 5.99
CA THR A 37 33.29 4.87 5.84
C THR A 37 32.99 3.80 4.79
N GLU A 38 31.79 3.20 4.86
CA GLU A 38 31.37 2.19 3.89
C GLU A 38 31.21 2.78 2.48
N ALA A 39 30.59 3.96 2.36
CA ALA A 39 30.37 4.63 1.08
C ALA A 39 31.68 4.97 0.32
N ARG A 40 32.82 5.10 1.03
CA ARG A 40 34.15 5.27 0.41
C ARG A 40 34.71 3.98 -0.19
N GLN A 41 34.29 2.83 0.33
CA GLN A 41 34.77 1.52 -0.12
C GLN A 41 33.86 0.94 -1.20
N THR A 42 32.55 1.12 -1.03
CA THR A 42 31.53 0.57 -1.93
C THR A 42 30.42 1.60 -2.10
N PRO A 43 30.06 1.97 -3.34
CA PRO A 43 28.95 2.88 -3.58
C PRO A 43 27.66 2.34 -2.96
N PRO A 44 26.88 3.17 -2.24
CA PRO A 44 25.64 2.73 -1.64
C PRO A 44 24.61 2.33 -2.71
N PRO A 45 23.73 1.35 -2.45
CA PRO A 45 22.68 0.97 -3.38
C PRO A 45 21.78 2.17 -3.72
N ALA A 46 21.56 2.42 -5.02
CA ALA A 46 20.87 3.63 -5.50
C ALA A 46 19.49 3.83 -4.86
N ASN A 47 18.69 2.76 -4.77
CA ASN A 47 17.35 2.80 -4.20
C ASN A 47 17.33 3.10 -2.69
N THR A 48 18.31 2.58 -1.95
CA THR A 48 18.49 2.89 -0.52
C THR A 48 18.94 4.34 -0.33
N LEU A 49 19.82 4.83 -1.21
CA LEU A 49 20.35 6.18 -1.19
C LEU A 49 19.28 7.25 -1.39
N GLY A 50 18.43 7.06 -2.40
CA GLY A 50 17.31 7.96 -2.65
C GLY A 50 16.32 7.97 -1.49
N ALA A 51 15.96 6.80 -0.97
CA ALA A 51 15.09 6.70 0.19
C ALA A 51 15.68 7.39 1.44
N PHE A 52 16.98 7.24 1.68
CA PHE A 52 17.65 7.87 2.81
C PHE A 52 17.63 9.40 2.70
N PHE A 53 18.10 9.95 1.57
CA PHE A 53 18.21 11.40 1.41
C PHE A 53 16.86 12.09 1.20
N GLY A 54 15.88 11.43 0.57
CA GLY A 54 14.50 11.93 0.53
C GLY A 54 13.89 12.01 1.93
N GLY A 55 14.13 11.01 2.78
CA GLY A 55 13.70 11.04 4.18
C GLY A 55 14.42 12.11 5.00
N LEU A 56 15.75 12.24 4.83
CA LEU A 56 16.58 13.22 5.52
C LEU A 56 16.16 14.65 5.18
N TRP A 57 15.94 14.93 3.89
CA TRP A 57 15.45 16.23 3.42
C TRP A 57 14.12 16.60 4.08
N MET A 58 13.15 15.67 4.06
CA MET A 58 11.81 15.94 4.57
C MET A 58 11.73 16.12 6.07
N LYS A 59 12.61 15.47 6.85
CA LYS A 59 12.65 15.69 8.31
C LYS A 59 13.39 16.96 8.72
N GLY A 60 14.16 17.56 7.81
CA GLY A 60 15.11 18.61 8.11
C GLY A 60 16.47 18.05 8.52
N VAL A 61 17.54 18.67 8.00
CA VAL A 61 18.92 18.22 8.20
C VAL A 61 19.48 18.86 9.47
N ALA A 62 19.90 18.04 10.44
CA ALA A 62 20.60 18.52 11.63
C ALA A 62 22.06 18.91 11.31
N ASN A 63 22.68 19.72 12.18
CA ASN A 63 24.06 20.18 11.97
C ASN A 63 25.06 19.02 11.86
N GLU A 64 24.88 17.97 12.66
CA GLU A 64 25.72 16.76 12.64
C GLU A 64 25.58 16.01 11.31
N GLU A 65 24.38 16.04 10.73
CA GLU A 65 24.06 15.33 9.48
C GLU A 65 24.60 16.05 8.23
N LEU A 66 25.04 17.31 8.36
CA LEU A 66 25.80 17.99 7.31
C LEU A 66 27.11 17.25 6.97
N ALA A 67 27.60 16.36 7.83
CA ALA A 67 28.71 15.47 7.51
C ALA A 67 28.46 14.60 6.26
N PHE A 68 27.19 14.32 5.90
CA PHE A 68 26.86 13.60 4.67
C PHE A 68 27.17 14.40 3.39
N GLU A 69 27.45 15.71 3.48
CA GLU A 69 27.99 16.48 2.34
C GLU A 69 29.35 15.95 1.86
N ALA A 70 30.08 15.19 2.69
CA ALA A 70 31.28 14.48 2.26
C ALA A 70 31.00 13.43 1.15
N LEU A 71 29.76 12.97 1.03
CA LEU A 71 29.29 12.08 -0.04
C LEU A 71 28.68 12.86 -1.20
N LEU A 72 27.90 13.90 -0.89
CA LEU A 72 27.04 14.60 -1.85
C LEU A 72 27.69 15.82 -2.52
N GLY A 73 28.74 16.38 -1.92
CA GLY A 73 29.29 17.68 -2.26
C GLY A 73 28.87 18.78 -1.29
N GLN A 74 29.71 19.80 -1.16
CA GLN A 74 29.51 20.91 -0.25
C GLN A 74 28.23 21.70 -0.57
N GLY A 75 27.42 21.98 0.45
CA GLY A 75 26.16 22.71 0.34
C GLY A 75 24.97 21.89 -0.18
N ALA A 76 25.18 20.62 -0.56
CA ALA A 76 24.13 19.77 -1.11
C ALA A 76 22.95 19.56 -0.14
N LEU A 77 23.15 19.68 1.18
CA LEU A 77 22.06 19.49 2.15
C LEU A 77 21.38 20.80 2.57
N LYS A 78 21.73 21.92 1.92
CA LYS A 78 21.15 23.25 2.18
C LYS A 78 20.41 23.82 0.97
N ASP A 79 20.59 23.23 -0.19
CA ASP A 79 20.03 23.70 -1.46
C ASP A 79 19.54 22.51 -2.29
N SER A 80 18.26 22.52 -2.67
CA SER A 80 17.63 21.42 -3.38
C SER A 80 18.26 21.20 -4.77
N GLN A 81 18.69 22.27 -5.44
CA GLN A 81 19.36 22.18 -6.73
C GLN A 81 20.74 21.52 -6.62
N ALA A 82 21.51 21.86 -5.59
CA ALA A 82 22.79 21.24 -5.28
C ALA A 82 22.62 19.74 -4.96
N LEU A 83 21.62 19.37 -4.15
CA LEU A 83 21.32 17.97 -3.86
C LEU A 83 20.99 17.19 -5.15
N LEU A 84 20.11 17.76 -5.98
CA LEU A 84 19.65 17.11 -7.20
C LEU A 84 20.75 16.93 -8.24
N SER A 85 21.80 17.75 -8.23
CA SER A 85 22.94 17.55 -9.12
C SER A 85 23.59 16.17 -8.93
N TYR A 86 23.60 15.66 -7.69
CA TYR A 86 24.08 14.33 -7.36
C TYR A 86 23.19 13.21 -7.93
N PHE A 87 21.88 13.42 -7.96
CA PHE A 87 20.89 12.45 -8.45
C PHE A 87 20.56 12.59 -9.95
N SER A 88 21.19 13.51 -10.66
CA SER A 88 20.76 13.96 -11.99
C SER A 88 21.21 13.09 -13.17
N GLN A 89 22.10 12.12 -12.93
CA GLN A 89 22.72 11.36 -14.02
C GLN A 89 21.69 10.57 -14.83
N GLY A 90 21.56 10.90 -16.12
CA GLY A 90 20.65 10.20 -17.04
C GLY A 90 19.17 10.57 -16.89
N VAL A 91 18.85 11.58 -16.06
CA VAL A 91 17.46 12.00 -15.79
C VAL A 91 17.06 13.18 -16.69
N PRO A 92 15.83 13.21 -17.23
CA PRO A 92 15.32 14.36 -17.97
C PRO A 92 15.30 15.66 -17.13
N LYS A 93 15.72 16.79 -17.72
CA LYS A 93 15.75 18.10 -17.04
C LYS A 93 14.42 18.51 -16.43
N LYS A 94 13.30 18.17 -17.09
CA LYS A 94 11.95 18.48 -16.60
C LYS A 94 11.62 17.75 -15.30
N VAL A 95 12.01 16.47 -15.18
CA VAL A 95 11.85 15.68 -13.96
C VAL A 95 12.67 16.27 -12.81
N LEU A 96 13.90 16.73 -13.10
CA LEU A 96 14.73 17.40 -12.09
C LEU A 96 14.09 18.69 -11.60
N GLN A 97 13.55 19.51 -12.51
CA GLN A 97 12.85 20.75 -12.16
C GLN A 97 11.62 20.46 -11.29
N GLN A 98 10.78 19.50 -11.67
CA GLN A 98 9.61 19.12 -10.87
C GLN A 98 10.01 18.54 -9.51
N THR A 99 11.08 17.76 -9.44
CA THR A 99 11.57 17.22 -8.17
C THR A 99 12.09 18.33 -7.26
N LYS A 100 12.74 19.35 -7.82
CA LYS A 100 13.16 20.54 -7.05
C LYS A 100 11.96 21.24 -6.44
N GLU A 101 10.93 21.50 -7.23
CA GLU A 101 9.71 22.15 -6.74
C GLU A 101 9.02 21.32 -5.65
N LEU A 102 8.97 19.99 -5.82
CA LEU A 102 8.46 19.06 -4.81
C LEU A 102 9.26 19.12 -3.51
N MET A 103 10.59 19.16 -3.60
CA MET A 103 11.50 19.31 -2.44
C MET A 103 11.34 20.66 -1.74
N ASP A 104 11.00 21.72 -2.49
CA ASP A 104 10.72 23.05 -1.98
C ASP A 104 9.27 23.18 -1.43
N GLY A 105 8.50 22.09 -1.41
CA GLY A 105 7.18 22.01 -0.78
C GLY A 105 5.98 22.20 -1.71
N LYS A 106 6.20 22.31 -3.04
CA LYS A 106 5.09 22.36 -4.00
C LYS A 106 4.31 21.04 -3.98
N ILE A 107 2.98 21.16 -3.91
CA ILE A 107 2.06 20.05 -4.15
C ILE A 107 1.75 20.02 -5.65
N MET A 108 1.98 18.87 -6.30
CA MET A 108 1.70 18.73 -7.72
C MET A 108 0.19 18.65 -7.95
N ASN A 109 -0.29 19.26 -9.04
CA ASN A 109 -1.63 18.94 -9.56
C ASN A 109 -1.63 17.59 -10.29
N ARG A 110 -2.79 17.08 -10.69
CA ARG A 110 -2.93 15.79 -11.37
C ARG A 110 -2.12 15.66 -12.66
N ALA A 111 -2.02 16.72 -13.47
CA ALA A 111 -1.23 16.69 -14.70
C ALA A 111 0.28 16.62 -14.40
N GLU A 112 0.76 17.41 -13.44
CA GLU A 112 2.16 17.38 -12.99
C GLU A 112 2.52 16.03 -12.36
N ALA A 113 1.62 15.47 -11.55
CA ALA A 113 1.80 14.15 -10.95
C ALA A 113 1.77 13.03 -12.00
N ARG A 114 0.95 13.16 -13.06
CA ARG A 114 0.99 12.26 -14.22
C ARG A 114 2.35 12.29 -14.90
N GLU A 115 2.88 13.47 -15.20
CA GLU A 115 4.22 13.61 -15.79
C GLU A 115 5.32 13.03 -14.89
N MET A 116 5.24 13.26 -13.58
CA MET A 116 6.14 12.63 -12.62
C MET A 116 6.02 11.09 -12.62
N GLY A 117 4.78 10.59 -12.73
CA GLY A 117 4.47 9.16 -12.83
C GLY A 117 5.10 8.50 -14.06
N GLU A 118 5.19 9.20 -15.19
CA GLU A 118 5.86 8.68 -16.39
C GLU A 118 7.32 8.32 -16.09
N PHE A 119 8.02 9.09 -15.25
CA PHE A 119 9.36 8.77 -14.79
C PHE A 119 9.40 7.70 -13.69
N LEU A 120 8.47 7.76 -12.71
CA LEU A 120 8.41 6.79 -11.62
C LEU A 120 8.12 5.36 -12.10
N PHE A 121 7.40 5.22 -13.21
CA PHE A 121 6.97 3.94 -13.77
C PHE A 121 7.69 3.56 -15.08
N SER A 122 8.70 4.33 -15.51
CA SER A 122 9.55 3.97 -16.65
C SER A 122 10.76 3.13 -16.25
N ASP A 123 11.42 2.57 -17.26
CA ASP A 123 12.72 1.90 -17.14
C ASP A 123 13.90 2.85 -17.43
N SER A 124 13.65 4.16 -17.41
CA SER A 124 14.71 5.16 -17.59
C SER A 124 15.67 5.16 -16.39
N PRO A 125 16.98 5.46 -16.59
CA PRO A 125 17.93 5.62 -15.48
C PRO A 125 17.45 6.67 -14.46
N GLY A 126 17.83 6.49 -13.19
CA GLY A 126 17.51 7.43 -12.11
C GLY A 126 16.87 6.82 -10.87
N ASP A 127 17.17 5.56 -10.54
CA ASP A 127 16.64 4.82 -9.39
C ASP A 127 16.73 5.57 -8.05
N SER A 128 17.86 6.23 -7.80
CA SER A 128 18.06 7.05 -6.60
C SER A 128 17.14 8.27 -6.58
N LEU A 129 16.90 8.93 -7.72
CA LEU A 129 15.93 10.00 -7.79
C LEU A 129 14.49 9.48 -7.63
N ARG A 130 14.17 8.36 -8.29
CA ARG A 130 12.85 7.71 -8.23
C ARG A 130 12.44 7.36 -6.80
N THR A 131 13.37 6.79 -6.04
CA THR A 131 13.14 6.44 -4.62
C THR A 131 13.16 7.64 -3.68
N LEU A 132 13.92 8.69 -4.00
CA LEU A 132 13.85 9.99 -3.33
C LEU A 132 12.45 10.61 -3.47
N ILE A 133 11.92 10.70 -4.70
CA ILE A 133 10.58 11.24 -4.99
C ILE A 133 9.51 10.44 -4.24
N ALA A 134 9.52 9.11 -4.36
CA ALA A 134 8.54 8.25 -3.70
C ALA A 134 8.59 8.34 -2.17
N THR A 135 9.76 8.64 -1.61
CA THR A 135 9.93 8.88 -0.16
C THR A 135 9.41 10.25 0.24
N ILE A 136 9.68 11.29 -0.53
CA ILE A 136 9.13 12.63 -0.28
C ILE A 136 7.61 12.59 -0.29
N LEU A 137 7.00 11.99 -1.31
CA LEU A 137 5.55 11.78 -1.39
C LEU A 137 5.00 11.02 -0.19
N ARG A 138 5.75 10.05 0.33
CA ARG A 138 5.35 9.29 1.52
C ARG A 138 5.33 10.13 2.80
N VAL A 139 6.39 10.91 3.01
CA VAL A 139 6.61 11.66 4.26
C VAL A 139 5.78 12.93 4.29
N ARG A 140 5.65 13.63 3.15
CA ARG A 140 4.79 14.80 2.98
C ARG A 140 3.29 14.46 3.03
N TYR A 141 2.93 13.20 2.82
CA TYR A 141 1.56 12.74 2.54
C TYR A 141 1.06 13.30 1.19
N ALA A 142 1.28 12.53 0.12
CA ALA A 142 0.79 12.85 -1.22
C ALA A 142 -0.71 13.18 -1.22
N SER A 143 -1.08 14.17 -2.02
CA SER A 143 -2.46 14.63 -2.17
C SER A 143 -3.30 13.65 -2.99
N PRO A 144 -4.63 13.69 -2.90
CA PRO A 144 -5.52 12.91 -3.78
C PRO A 144 -5.23 13.13 -5.27
N GLU A 145 -5.00 14.38 -5.70
CA GLU A 145 -4.65 14.72 -7.08
C GLU A 145 -3.31 14.11 -7.51
N GLU A 146 -2.35 14.01 -6.61
CA GLU A 146 -1.07 13.35 -6.87
C GLU A 146 -1.26 11.84 -7.06
N TYR A 147 -2.06 11.21 -6.21
CA TYR A 147 -2.44 9.81 -6.38
C TYR A 147 -3.17 9.58 -7.70
N ALA A 148 -4.15 10.43 -8.05
CA ALA A 148 -4.91 10.34 -9.29
C ALA A 148 -4.01 10.49 -10.53
N GLY A 149 -3.07 11.44 -10.53
CA GLY A 149 -2.15 11.63 -11.65
C GLY A 149 -1.22 10.43 -11.85
N LEU A 150 -0.70 9.87 -10.76
CA LEU A 150 0.10 8.64 -10.82
C LEU A 150 -0.74 7.43 -11.31
N LEU A 151 -1.99 7.31 -10.86
CA LEU A 151 -2.91 6.26 -11.32
C LEU A 151 -3.28 6.43 -12.79
N ASP A 152 -3.34 7.65 -13.32
CA ASP A 152 -3.57 7.89 -14.75
C ASP A 152 -2.47 7.30 -15.63
N VAL A 153 -1.22 7.31 -15.16
CA VAL A 153 -0.10 6.66 -15.87
C VAL A 153 -0.28 5.15 -15.84
N ILE A 154 -0.62 4.58 -14.69
CA ILE A 154 -0.88 3.14 -14.56
C ILE A 154 -2.04 2.72 -15.47
N ALA A 155 -3.15 3.46 -15.47
CA ALA A 155 -4.31 3.19 -16.30
C ALA A 155 -4.00 3.29 -17.81
N SER A 156 -3.09 4.19 -18.20
CA SER A 156 -2.64 4.27 -19.61
C SER A 156 -1.82 3.07 -20.08
N GLN A 157 -1.36 2.22 -19.15
CA GLN A 157 -0.55 1.04 -19.41
C GLN A 157 -1.34 -0.27 -19.27
N TYR A 158 -2.65 -0.21 -18.99
CA TYR A 158 -3.48 -1.40 -18.90
C TYR A 158 -3.43 -2.20 -20.22
N PRO A 159 -3.30 -3.54 -20.15
CA PRO A 159 -3.36 -4.37 -21.35
C PRO A 159 -4.71 -4.22 -22.07
N PRO A 160 -4.78 -4.44 -23.39
CA PRO A 160 -6.01 -4.28 -24.17
C PRO A 160 -7.24 -4.99 -23.59
N ALA A 161 -7.06 -6.20 -23.04
CA ALA A 161 -8.12 -6.99 -22.40
C ALA A 161 -8.80 -6.30 -21.20
N PHE A 162 -8.12 -5.35 -20.57
CA PHE A 162 -8.59 -4.55 -19.44
C PHE A 162 -9.02 -3.13 -19.85
N CYS A 163 -8.97 -2.81 -21.14
CA CYS A 163 -9.52 -1.59 -21.74
C CYS A 163 -10.89 -1.84 -22.39
N GLU A 164 -11.31 -3.10 -22.51
CA GLU A 164 -12.63 -3.47 -22.98
C GLU A 164 -13.72 -2.90 -22.05
N PRO A 165 -14.92 -2.57 -22.59
CA PRO A 165 -16.05 -2.20 -21.77
C PRO A 165 -16.37 -3.28 -20.74
N VAL A 166 -16.61 -2.86 -19.51
CA VAL A 166 -17.09 -3.76 -18.46
C VAL A 166 -18.54 -4.14 -18.79
N PRO A 167 -18.90 -5.44 -18.79
CA PRO A 167 -20.28 -5.86 -19.01
C PRO A 167 -21.24 -5.20 -18.02
N GLU A 168 -22.45 -4.85 -18.47
CA GLU A 168 -23.51 -4.37 -17.58
C GLU A 168 -23.91 -5.46 -16.58
N GLY A 169 -24.28 -5.06 -15.37
CA GLY A 169 -24.68 -6.02 -14.34
C GLY A 169 -24.73 -5.41 -12.94
N LYS A 170 -24.69 -6.31 -11.95
CA LYS A 170 -24.67 -5.98 -10.51
C LYS A 170 -23.50 -5.06 -10.13
N PRO A 171 -23.57 -4.25 -9.07
CA PRO A 171 -22.45 -3.39 -8.69
C PRO A 171 -21.15 -4.20 -8.44
N ILE A 172 -20.01 -3.59 -8.76
CA ILE A 172 -18.67 -4.18 -8.59
C ILE A 172 -18.06 -3.68 -7.28
N ILE A 173 -17.64 -4.61 -6.43
CA ILE A 173 -16.83 -4.34 -5.24
C ILE A 173 -15.37 -4.67 -5.53
N GLN A 174 -14.48 -3.70 -5.33
CA GLN A 174 -13.04 -3.93 -5.23
C GLN A 174 -12.61 -4.08 -3.77
N LEU A 175 -11.99 -5.21 -3.43
CA LEU A 175 -11.32 -5.41 -2.15
C LEU A 175 -9.81 -5.20 -2.32
N ALA A 176 -9.18 -4.47 -1.37
CA ALA A 176 -7.73 -4.34 -1.33
C ALA A 176 -7.19 -4.25 0.11
N GLU A 177 -6.51 -5.30 0.56
CA GLU A 177 -5.71 -5.30 1.79
C GLU A 177 -4.23 -4.96 1.49
N PRO A 178 -3.38 -4.67 2.50
CA PRO A 178 -1.97 -4.39 2.27
C PRO A 178 -1.24 -5.58 1.64
N PHE A 179 -0.45 -5.31 0.59
CA PHE A 179 0.28 -6.39 -0.10
C PHE A 179 1.50 -6.89 0.68
N ASP A 180 1.87 -6.22 1.78
CA ASP A 180 2.95 -6.68 2.65
C ASP A 180 2.59 -7.93 3.46
N GLY A 181 1.33 -8.37 3.43
CA GLY A 181 0.90 -9.63 4.05
C GLY A 181 0.73 -9.54 5.55
N VAL A 182 0.83 -10.70 6.21
CA VAL A 182 0.51 -10.88 7.63
C VAL A 182 1.60 -11.68 8.34
N GLU A 183 1.94 -11.31 9.58
CA GLU A 183 2.84 -12.06 10.45
C GLU A 183 2.13 -12.61 11.69
N ARG A 184 0.92 -12.12 11.99
CA ARG A 184 0.19 -12.35 13.25
C ARG A 184 -1.34 -12.41 13.07
N SER A 185 -1.84 -12.48 11.85
CA SER A 185 -3.27 -12.69 11.58
C SER A 185 -3.48 -13.65 10.43
N TRP A 186 -4.68 -14.24 10.38
CA TRP A 186 -5.15 -14.93 9.20
C TRP A 186 -5.64 -13.93 8.14
N ILE A 187 -5.55 -14.32 6.88
CA ILE A 187 -6.19 -13.64 5.75
C ILE A 187 -7.56 -14.28 5.55
N LEU A 188 -8.61 -13.46 5.59
CA LEU A 188 -10.01 -13.88 5.48
C LEU A 188 -10.70 -13.35 4.23
N THR A 189 -10.00 -12.57 3.40
CA THR A 189 -10.55 -11.94 2.20
C THR A 189 -11.27 -12.89 1.24
N PRO A 190 -10.80 -14.13 0.97
CA PRO A 190 -11.55 -15.08 0.13
C PRO A 190 -12.95 -15.41 0.68
N ILE A 191 -13.12 -15.44 2.01
CA ILE A 191 -14.44 -15.63 2.64
C ILE A 191 -15.32 -14.42 2.44
N LEU A 192 -14.77 -13.22 2.69
CA LEU A 192 -15.49 -11.97 2.47
C LEU A 192 -15.92 -11.81 1.00
N MET A 193 -15.08 -12.24 0.05
CA MET A 193 -15.42 -12.23 -1.37
C MET A 193 -16.65 -13.08 -1.66
N ARG A 194 -16.66 -14.34 -1.20
CA ARG A 194 -17.80 -15.24 -1.39
C ARG A 194 -19.07 -14.65 -0.77
N ASP A 195 -19.00 -14.19 0.48
CA ASP A 195 -20.17 -13.63 1.18
C ASP A 195 -20.73 -12.40 0.44
N LEU A 196 -19.87 -11.52 -0.08
CA LEU A 196 -20.28 -10.36 -0.87
C LEU A 196 -20.85 -10.78 -2.24
N THR A 197 -20.32 -11.84 -2.86
CA THR A 197 -20.89 -12.39 -4.09
C THR A 197 -22.28 -12.98 -3.85
N GLU A 198 -22.49 -13.67 -2.73
CA GLU A 198 -23.81 -14.18 -2.31
C GLU A 198 -24.82 -13.05 -2.05
N LEU A 199 -24.35 -11.90 -1.55
CA LEU A 199 -25.15 -10.67 -1.43
C LEU A 199 -25.46 -10.01 -2.79
N GLY A 200 -24.95 -10.56 -3.88
CA GLY A 200 -25.27 -10.14 -5.23
C GLY A 200 -24.33 -9.09 -5.81
N TYR A 201 -23.10 -8.97 -5.30
CA TYR A 201 -22.07 -8.12 -5.90
C TYR A 201 -21.16 -8.91 -6.84
N ARG A 202 -20.59 -8.24 -7.84
CA ARG A 202 -19.43 -8.74 -8.58
C ARG A 202 -18.17 -8.34 -7.80
N VAL A 203 -17.46 -9.30 -7.22
CA VAL A 203 -16.36 -8.98 -6.29
C VAL A 203 -15.03 -9.23 -6.97
N VAL A 204 -14.12 -8.27 -6.87
CA VAL A 204 -12.73 -8.39 -7.32
C VAL A 204 -11.79 -8.05 -6.17
N ALA A 205 -10.94 -8.97 -5.75
CA ALA A 205 -9.87 -8.70 -4.80
C ALA A 205 -8.55 -8.46 -5.54
N LEU A 206 -8.02 -7.25 -5.42
CA LEU A 206 -6.72 -6.90 -5.97
C LEU A 206 -5.61 -7.45 -5.05
N CYS A 207 -4.67 -8.17 -5.64
CA CYS A 207 -3.53 -8.76 -4.94
C CYS A 207 -2.24 -8.55 -5.74
N GLY A 208 -1.10 -8.54 -5.07
CA GLY A 208 0.22 -8.34 -5.69
C GLY A 208 1.31 -9.07 -4.93
N ARG A 209 2.51 -9.16 -5.52
CA ARG A 209 3.67 -9.77 -4.84
C ARG A 209 4.00 -9.00 -3.56
N ASN A 210 4.51 -9.69 -2.55
CA ASN A 210 4.86 -9.06 -1.28
C ASN A 210 6.08 -8.15 -1.45
N PRO A 211 5.95 -6.83 -1.22
CA PRO A 211 7.05 -5.87 -1.33
C PRO A 211 7.73 -5.55 0.01
N GLY A 212 7.38 -6.27 1.07
CA GLY A 212 7.76 -6.00 2.45
C GLY A 212 7.05 -4.79 3.08
N PRO A 213 7.34 -4.49 4.36
CA PRO A 213 8.46 -5.03 5.14
C PRO A 213 8.18 -6.34 5.87
N LYS A 214 6.91 -6.73 6.03
CA LYS A 214 6.53 -7.99 6.66
C LYS A 214 6.98 -9.15 5.78
N LYS A 215 7.41 -10.25 6.41
CA LYS A 215 7.97 -11.43 5.70
C LYS A 215 7.01 -12.61 5.61
N GLY A 216 5.79 -12.48 6.10
CA GLY A 216 4.78 -13.52 5.97
C GLY A 216 4.13 -13.57 4.59
N TYR A 217 3.22 -14.52 4.41
CA TYR A 217 2.45 -14.66 3.19
C TYR A 217 1.39 -13.54 3.09
N ASN A 218 0.91 -13.28 1.88
CA ASN A 218 -0.09 -12.27 1.59
C ASN A 218 -1.30 -12.86 0.82
N LEU A 219 -2.22 -12.01 0.38
CA LEU A 219 -3.42 -12.44 -0.33
C LEU A 219 -3.13 -13.15 -1.65
N LEU A 220 -2.05 -12.78 -2.36
CA LEU A 220 -1.65 -13.45 -3.59
C LEU A 220 -1.26 -14.91 -3.31
N ASP A 221 -0.45 -15.15 -2.27
CA ASP A 221 -0.05 -16.50 -1.88
C ASP A 221 -1.25 -17.39 -1.53
N VAL A 222 -2.24 -16.83 -0.82
CA VAL A 222 -3.51 -17.52 -0.50
C VAL A 222 -4.30 -17.80 -1.77
N ALA A 223 -4.43 -16.80 -2.65
CA ALA A 223 -5.18 -16.95 -3.90
C ALA A 223 -4.56 -18.01 -4.82
N GLU A 224 -3.23 -18.12 -4.87
CA GLU A 224 -2.53 -19.13 -5.68
C GLU A 224 -2.59 -20.53 -5.09
N SER A 225 -2.84 -20.65 -3.78
CA SER A 225 -2.92 -21.92 -3.06
C SER A 225 -4.34 -22.50 -2.96
N LEU A 226 -5.38 -21.70 -3.20
CA LEU A 226 -6.78 -22.13 -3.17
C LEU A 226 -7.26 -22.59 -4.56
N ALA A 227 -7.84 -23.78 -4.64
CA ALA A 227 -8.32 -24.37 -5.90
C ALA A 227 -9.55 -23.65 -6.47
N GLU A 228 -10.32 -23.00 -5.61
CA GLU A 228 -11.52 -22.23 -5.92
C GLU A 228 -11.18 -20.87 -6.55
N SER A 229 -9.96 -20.36 -6.32
CA SER A 229 -9.53 -19.06 -6.83
C SER A 229 -9.61 -18.98 -8.34
N ARG A 230 -10.15 -17.87 -8.84
CA ARG A 230 -10.16 -17.53 -10.26
C ARG A 230 -9.53 -16.17 -10.45
N PHE A 231 -8.57 -16.08 -11.35
CA PHE A 231 -7.89 -14.82 -11.65
C PHE A 231 -8.52 -14.17 -12.88
N LEU A 232 -8.93 -12.91 -12.72
CA LEU A 232 -9.47 -12.09 -13.80
C LEU A 232 -8.37 -11.80 -14.83
N LYS A 233 -8.69 -12.01 -16.11
CA LYS A 233 -7.77 -11.82 -17.25
C LYS A 233 -8.26 -10.77 -18.25
N SER A 234 -9.53 -10.38 -18.17
CA SER A 234 -10.13 -9.31 -18.96
C SER A 234 -11.32 -8.69 -18.23
N ASN A 235 -11.75 -7.50 -18.64
CA ASN A 235 -12.98 -6.90 -18.12
C ASN A 235 -14.23 -7.70 -18.53
N SER A 236 -14.21 -8.36 -19.69
CA SER A 236 -15.32 -9.17 -20.21
C SER A 236 -15.70 -10.35 -19.31
N GLN A 237 -14.74 -10.93 -18.58
CA GLN A 237 -15.01 -12.02 -17.63
C GLN A 237 -15.87 -11.60 -16.42
N LEU A 238 -16.02 -10.30 -16.16
CA LEU A 238 -16.92 -9.81 -15.10
C LEU A 238 -18.41 -10.01 -15.44
N GLY A 239 -18.73 -10.44 -16.67
CA GLY A 239 -20.07 -10.92 -17.03
C GLY A 239 -20.30 -12.41 -16.74
N GLU A 240 -19.24 -13.17 -16.41
CA GLU A 240 -19.33 -14.60 -16.12
C GLU A 240 -19.76 -14.84 -14.68
N GLU A 241 -20.50 -15.93 -14.46
CA GLU A 241 -20.87 -16.35 -13.11
C GLU A 241 -19.65 -16.92 -12.38
N ASN A 242 -19.35 -16.34 -11.21
CA ASN A 242 -18.30 -16.81 -10.33
C ASN A 242 -18.73 -16.59 -8.88
N SER A 243 -19.15 -17.67 -8.21
CA SER A 243 -19.67 -17.66 -6.84
C SER A 243 -18.63 -17.31 -5.77
N TYR A 244 -17.34 -17.31 -6.10
CA TYR A 244 -16.24 -17.02 -5.16
C TYR A 244 -15.65 -15.62 -5.36
N GLY A 245 -16.08 -14.88 -6.38
CA GLY A 245 -15.44 -13.64 -6.80
C GLY A 245 -14.11 -13.85 -7.51
N TRP A 246 -13.55 -12.76 -8.02
CA TRP A 246 -12.34 -12.78 -8.85
C TRP A 246 -11.14 -12.23 -8.08
N PHE A 247 -9.97 -12.83 -8.25
CA PHE A 247 -8.70 -12.23 -7.89
C PHE A 247 -8.14 -11.48 -9.08
N LEU A 248 -7.55 -10.31 -8.86
CA LEU A 248 -6.78 -9.60 -9.89
C LEU A 248 -5.33 -9.50 -9.44
N ARG A 249 -4.40 -10.06 -10.23
CA ARG A 249 -2.97 -9.84 -9.99
C ARG A 249 -2.60 -8.45 -10.48
N GLN A 250 -1.96 -7.65 -9.63
CA GLN A 250 -1.40 -6.36 -10.01
C GLN A 250 -0.43 -6.51 -11.20
N SER A 251 0.39 -7.57 -11.22
CA SER A 251 1.33 -7.83 -12.31
C SER A 251 0.66 -7.99 -13.67
N ASP A 252 -0.59 -8.47 -13.71
CA ASP A 252 -1.33 -8.70 -14.95
C ASP A 252 -1.87 -7.40 -15.55
N VAL A 253 -2.01 -6.32 -14.75
CA VAL A 253 -2.61 -5.05 -15.17
C VAL A 253 -1.67 -3.85 -15.09
N ALA A 254 -0.74 -3.86 -14.14
CA ALA A 254 0.15 -2.76 -13.83
C ALA A 254 1.59 -3.26 -13.62
N PRO A 255 2.22 -3.84 -14.66
CA PRO A 255 3.56 -4.43 -14.54
C PRO A 255 4.63 -3.42 -14.11
N SER A 256 4.47 -2.14 -14.46
CA SER A 256 5.35 -1.06 -14.00
C SER A 256 5.28 -0.81 -12.50
N LEU A 257 4.10 -0.99 -11.91
CA LEU A 257 3.90 -0.91 -10.47
C LEU A 257 4.41 -2.17 -9.77
N ASP A 258 4.22 -3.36 -10.36
CA ASP A 258 4.76 -4.61 -9.83
C ASP A 258 6.30 -4.61 -9.76
N ARG A 259 7.01 -3.96 -10.70
CA ARG A 259 8.48 -3.79 -10.63
C ARG A 259 8.93 -3.05 -9.35
N TRP A 260 8.06 -2.25 -8.73
CA TRP A 260 8.37 -1.59 -7.47
C TRP A 260 8.53 -2.55 -6.28
N VAL A 261 8.12 -3.82 -6.40
CA VAL A 261 8.38 -4.84 -5.38
C VAL A 261 9.88 -4.95 -5.12
N GLU A 262 10.71 -5.05 -6.16
CA GLU A 262 12.16 -5.16 -6.00
C GLU A 262 12.81 -3.86 -5.55
N ILE A 263 12.30 -2.72 -6.04
CA ILE A 263 12.75 -1.40 -5.60
C ILE A 263 12.48 -1.26 -4.09
N ARG A 264 11.29 -1.65 -3.61
CA ARG A 264 10.91 -1.58 -2.19
C ARG A 264 11.73 -2.53 -1.32
N HIS A 265 12.08 -3.71 -1.81
CA HIS A 265 13.04 -4.60 -1.14
C HIS A 265 14.40 -3.95 -0.91
N GLN A 266 14.85 -3.06 -1.80
CA GLN A 266 16.10 -2.32 -1.64
C GLN A 266 15.94 -1.04 -0.81
N MET A 267 14.82 -0.33 -0.95
CA MET A 267 14.53 0.88 -0.17
C MET A 267 14.34 0.58 1.33
N LYS A 268 13.86 -0.61 1.69
CA LYS A 268 13.54 -1.05 3.08
C LYS A 268 12.54 -0.14 3.82
N LYS A 269 11.91 0.80 3.12
CA LYS A 269 10.89 1.72 3.62
C LYS A 269 9.65 1.62 2.76
N ARG A 270 8.48 1.90 3.35
CA ARG A 270 7.19 1.88 2.64
C ARG A 270 6.99 3.20 1.89
N PRO A 271 6.94 3.23 0.54
CA PRO A 271 6.69 4.45 -0.23
C PRO A 271 5.19 4.82 -0.25
N SER A 272 4.85 6.00 -0.77
CA SER A 272 3.44 6.41 -0.99
C SER A 272 2.67 5.44 -1.88
N LEU A 273 3.39 4.71 -2.75
CA LEU A 273 2.85 3.70 -3.66
C LEU A 273 2.11 2.55 -2.97
N ALA A 274 2.41 2.27 -1.69
CA ALA A 274 1.69 1.26 -0.93
C ALA A 274 0.20 1.59 -0.68
N THR A 275 -0.17 2.88 -0.77
CA THR A 275 -1.57 3.32 -0.79
C THR A 275 -2.10 3.31 -2.22
N LEU A 276 -1.31 3.83 -3.17
CA LEU A 276 -1.68 3.92 -4.59
C LEU A 276 -2.08 2.57 -5.17
N GLU A 277 -1.30 1.52 -4.85
CA GLU A 277 -1.48 0.19 -5.43
C GLU A 277 -2.86 -0.41 -5.20
N LYS A 278 -3.56 0.01 -4.14
CA LYS A 278 -4.89 -0.48 -3.80
C LYS A 278 -5.99 0.03 -4.74
N TYR A 279 -5.75 1.14 -5.44
CA TYR A 279 -6.73 1.81 -6.31
C TYR A 279 -6.59 1.42 -7.79
N VAL A 280 -5.69 0.50 -8.12
CA VAL A 280 -5.62 -0.05 -9.48
C VAL A 280 -6.94 -0.78 -9.77
N SER A 281 -7.71 -0.26 -10.73
CA SER A 281 -9.08 -0.71 -11.01
C SER A 281 -9.41 -0.53 -12.50
N PRO A 282 -9.06 -1.49 -13.38
CA PRO A 282 -9.38 -1.41 -14.82
C PRO A 282 -10.88 -1.51 -15.12
N PHE A 283 -11.68 -1.95 -14.14
CA PHE A 283 -13.11 -2.20 -14.28
C PHE A 283 -13.99 -1.14 -13.59
N LYS A 284 -13.39 -0.06 -13.07
CA LYS A 284 -14.10 1.05 -12.39
C LYS A 284 -15.10 0.57 -11.33
N ALA A 285 -14.59 0.07 -10.20
CA ALA A 285 -15.44 -0.39 -9.10
C ALA A 285 -16.49 0.64 -8.66
N ASP A 286 -17.71 0.18 -8.37
CA ASP A 286 -18.76 0.99 -7.78
C ASP A 286 -18.51 1.22 -6.27
N ILE A 287 -17.90 0.22 -5.63
CA ILE A 287 -17.56 0.24 -4.22
C ILE A 287 -16.11 -0.19 -4.06
N PHE A 288 -15.31 0.62 -3.37
CA PHE A 288 -13.98 0.26 -2.93
C PHE A 288 -13.99 -0.06 -1.44
N ILE A 289 -13.46 -1.23 -1.05
CA ILE A 289 -13.27 -1.62 0.34
C ILE A 289 -11.77 -1.85 0.57
N GLY A 290 -11.17 -0.97 1.35
CA GLY A 290 -9.76 -1.00 1.68
C GLY A 290 -9.50 -1.05 3.19
N SER A 291 -8.22 -1.16 3.53
CA SER A 291 -7.75 -1.05 4.91
C SER A 291 -6.54 -0.13 5.02
N ALA A 292 -6.45 0.59 6.12
CA ALA A 292 -5.36 1.50 6.44
C ALA A 292 -4.74 1.16 7.80
N PHE A 293 -3.41 1.27 7.89
CA PHE A 293 -2.68 0.96 9.13
C PHE A 293 -2.80 2.08 10.19
N HIS A 294 -2.92 3.33 9.77
CA HIS A 294 -3.09 4.49 10.65
C HIS A 294 -4.32 5.31 10.25
N HIS A 295 -4.96 5.94 11.23
CA HIS A 295 -6.17 6.74 11.02
C HIS A 295 -5.98 7.89 10.01
N ASN A 296 -4.85 8.60 10.02
CA ASN A 296 -4.54 9.65 9.03
C ASN A 296 -4.54 9.13 7.58
N PHE A 297 -4.40 7.82 7.37
CA PHE A 297 -4.54 7.20 6.05
C PHE A 297 -5.97 6.75 5.74
N GLY A 298 -6.85 6.64 6.73
CA GLY A 298 -8.27 6.35 6.55
C GLY A 298 -8.95 7.45 5.75
N ASP A 299 -8.99 8.66 6.30
CA ASP A 299 -9.60 9.85 5.67
C ASP A 299 -8.96 10.11 4.30
N LYS A 300 -7.63 10.01 4.22
CA LYS A 300 -6.88 10.18 2.96
C LYS A 300 -7.32 9.18 1.90
N MET A 301 -7.58 7.92 2.27
CA MET A 301 -8.09 6.92 1.34
C MET A 301 -9.54 7.22 0.91
N GLY A 302 -10.35 7.79 1.78
CA GLY A 302 -11.63 8.42 1.42
C GLY A 302 -11.46 9.46 0.31
N GLU A 303 -10.67 10.50 0.58
CA GLU A 303 -10.41 11.61 -0.35
C GLU A 303 -9.83 11.14 -1.71
N ILE A 304 -8.95 10.12 -1.71
CA ILE A 304 -8.44 9.53 -2.95
C ILE A 304 -9.60 8.93 -3.77
N GLY A 305 -10.49 8.14 -3.13
CA GLY A 305 -11.63 7.56 -3.82
C GLY A 305 -12.59 8.61 -4.37
N GLU A 306 -12.79 9.73 -3.66
CA GLU A 306 -13.60 10.87 -4.13
C GLU A 306 -12.98 11.60 -5.33
N CYS A 307 -11.67 11.78 -5.31
CA CYS A 307 -10.90 12.33 -6.43
C CYS A 307 -11.00 11.42 -7.67
N LEU A 308 -11.01 10.09 -7.44
CA LEU A 308 -11.21 9.07 -8.47
C LEU A 308 -12.68 8.85 -8.85
N LYS A 309 -13.62 9.53 -8.20
CA LYS A 309 -15.07 9.43 -8.44
C LYS A 309 -15.63 8.02 -8.22
N ILE A 310 -15.09 7.30 -7.24
CA ILE A 310 -15.65 6.02 -6.79
C ILE A 310 -16.96 6.33 -6.03
N PRO A 311 -18.10 5.72 -6.38
CA PRO A 311 -19.38 6.03 -5.75
C PRO A 311 -19.40 5.75 -4.25
N LYS A 312 -18.79 4.65 -3.78
CA LYS A 312 -18.70 4.33 -2.36
C LYS A 312 -17.31 3.86 -1.98
N VAL A 313 -16.77 4.41 -0.90
CA VAL A 313 -15.45 4.08 -0.37
C VAL A 313 -15.61 3.67 1.08
N ILE A 314 -15.16 2.47 1.43
CA ILE A 314 -15.16 1.93 2.78
C ILE A 314 -13.71 1.66 3.17
N VAL A 315 -13.24 2.28 4.25
CA VAL A 315 -11.87 2.10 4.74
C VAL A 315 -11.90 1.62 6.18
N THR A 316 -11.37 0.43 6.41
CA THR A 316 -11.20 -0.13 7.75
C THR A 316 -9.84 0.27 8.34
N PHE A 317 -9.78 0.58 9.63
CA PHE A 317 -8.53 0.90 10.32
C PHE A 317 -8.56 0.45 11.77
N LYS A 318 -7.38 0.37 12.39
CA LYS A 318 -7.14 -0.35 13.66
C LYS A 318 -7.45 -1.87 13.58
N THR A 319 -7.52 -2.42 12.38
CA THR A 319 -7.55 -3.86 12.11
C THR A 319 -6.22 -4.52 12.45
N VAL A 320 -6.19 -5.86 12.49
CA VAL A 320 -4.95 -6.58 12.81
C VAL A 320 -3.99 -6.45 11.62
N GLU A 321 -2.80 -5.91 11.90
CA GLU A 321 -1.74 -5.65 10.91
C GLU A 321 -2.16 -4.76 9.72
N GLY A 322 -3.27 -4.04 9.85
CA GLY A 322 -3.86 -3.23 8.78
C GLY A 322 -4.55 -4.05 7.69
N SER A 323 -4.87 -5.34 7.93
CA SER A 323 -5.64 -6.19 7.01
C SER A 323 -7.13 -5.83 6.99
N LEU A 324 -7.95 -6.55 6.22
CA LEU A 324 -9.42 -6.48 6.32
C LEU A 324 -9.97 -7.27 7.53
N GLY A 325 -9.12 -7.98 8.26
CA GLY A 325 -9.53 -8.72 9.45
C GLY A 325 -9.62 -7.83 10.70
N PRO A 326 -10.79 -7.69 11.33
CA PRO A 326 -10.94 -6.89 12.53
C PRO A 326 -10.16 -7.52 13.70
N SER A 327 -9.79 -6.68 14.66
CA SER A 327 -9.28 -7.19 15.93
C SER A 327 -10.44 -7.71 16.78
N LEU A 328 -10.18 -8.82 17.48
CA LEU A 328 -11.13 -9.38 18.43
C LEU A 328 -10.98 -8.81 19.84
N GLY A 329 -9.90 -8.05 20.10
CA GLY A 329 -9.57 -7.50 21.42
C GLY A 329 -9.70 -5.98 21.53
N ARG A 330 -9.82 -5.27 20.41
CA ARG A 330 -9.96 -3.80 20.37
C ARG A 330 -10.97 -3.40 19.31
N ALA A 331 -11.54 -2.21 19.50
CA ALA A 331 -12.47 -1.66 18.54
C ALA A 331 -11.81 -1.43 17.17
N THR A 332 -12.53 -1.81 16.12
CA THR A 332 -12.15 -1.59 14.73
C THR A 332 -12.97 -0.42 14.20
N LYS A 333 -12.30 0.53 13.55
CA LYS A 333 -12.95 1.70 12.98
C LYS A 333 -13.20 1.52 11.50
N ILE A 334 -14.33 2.05 11.03
CA ILE A 334 -14.67 2.13 9.60
C ILE A 334 -14.98 3.58 9.28
N PHE A 335 -14.39 4.07 8.19
CA PHE A 335 -14.77 5.31 7.53
C PHE A 335 -15.51 4.96 6.24
N THR A 336 -16.62 5.64 5.97
CA THR A 336 -17.30 5.57 4.67
C THR A 336 -17.34 6.93 4.01
N SER A 337 -17.25 6.95 2.68
CA SER A 337 -17.52 8.10 1.83
C SER A 337 -18.43 7.66 0.70
N ASP A 338 -19.66 8.19 0.71
CA ASP A 338 -20.77 7.78 -0.15
C ASP A 338 -21.18 8.96 -1.03
N LEU A 339 -21.20 8.77 -2.36
CA LEU A 339 -21.63 9.77 -3.31
C LEU A 339 -23.17 9.88 -3.28
N GLU A 340 -23.66 11.01 -2.82
CA GLU A 340 -25.09 11.32 -2.76
C GLU A 340 -25.65 11.70 -4.13
N SER A 341 -26.97 11.62 -4.26
CA SER A 341 -27.69 12.11 -5.45
C SER A 341 -27.47 13.61 -5.74
N SER A 342 -27.04 14.39 -4.74
CA SER A 342 -26.64 15.79 -4.90
C SER A 342 -25.31 15.98 -5.63
N GLY A 343 -24.51 14.92 -5.76
CA GLY A 343 -23.14 14.96 -6.28
C GLY A 343 -22.07 15.27 -5.23
N GLU A 344 -22.46 15.44 -3.96
CA GLU A 344 -21.56 15.59 -2.83
C GLU A 344 -21.29 14.24 -2.15
N TYR A 345 -20.16 14.12 -1.45
CA TYR A 345 -19.85 12.93 -0.67
C TYR A 345 -20.29 13.11 0.79
N ARG A 346 -21.01 12.12 1.32
CA ARG A 346 -21.35 12.01 2.74
C ARG A 346 -20.32 11.13 3.44
N HIS A 347 -19.82 11.60 4.58
CA HIS A 347 -18.85 10.85 5.39
C HIS A 347 -19.48 10.33 6.67
N GLU A 348 -19.22 9.07 6.99
CA GLU A 348 -19.62 8.46 8.26
C GLU A 348 -18.45 7.69 8.89
N GLU A 349 -18.34 7.74 10.21
CA GLU A 349 -17.37 6.97 10.97
C GLU A 349 -18.06 6.06 11.98
N PHE A 350 -17.61 4.82 12.02
CA PHE A 350 -18.09 3.79 12.92
C PHE A 350 -16.95 3.29 13.80
N ASP A 351 -17.26 2.95 15.05
CA ASP A 351 -16.32 2.36 16.00
C ASP A 351 -16.94 1.07 16.54
N PHE A 352 -16.62 -0.06 15.91
CA PHE A 352 -17.22 -1.35 16.19
C PHE A 352 -16.38 -2.15 17.18
N LYS A 353 -17.04 -2.68 18.20
CA LYS A 353 -16.50 -3.68 19.12
C LYS A 353 -17.16 -5.02 18.82
N VAL A 354 -16.44 -6.11 19.05
CA VAL A 354 -16.98 -7.45 18.73
C VAL A 354 -18.17 -7.81 19.61
N GLU A 355 -18.22 -7.24 20.81
CA GLU A 355 -19.33 -7.35 21.75
C GLU A 355 -20.63 -6.73 21.21
N ASP A 356 -20.55 -5.75 20.31
CA ASP A 356 -21.72 -5.16 19.64
C ASP A 356 -22.45 -6.18 18.75
N PHE A 357 -21.75 -7.27 18.39
CA PHE A 357 -22.26 -8.40 17.61
C PHE A 357 -22.51 -9.65 18.47
N GLY A 358 -22.48 -9.52 19.80
CA GLY A 358 -22.64 -10.65 20.73
C GLY A 358 -21.44 -11.60 20.76
N LEU A 359 -20.28 -11.18 20.24
CA LEU A 359 -19.05 -11.98 20.22
C LEU A 359 -18.21 -11.71 21.48
N THR A 360 -17.37 -12.66 21.86
CA THR A 360 -16.47 -12.54 23.01
C THR A 360 -15.27 -11.63 22.70
N ASN A 361 -14.89 -10.75 23.62
CA ASN A 361 -13.63 -10.01 23.49
C ASN A 361 -12.45 -10.97 23.68
N THR A 362 -11.71 -11.23 22.61
CA THR A 362 -10.57 -12.16 22.61
C THR A 362 -9.33 -11.42 22.10
N PRO A 363 -8.38 -11.04 22.98
CA PRO A 363 -7.16 -10.36 22.56
C PRO A 363 -6.39 -11.14 21.51
N ASP A 364 -5.85 -10.43 20.51
CA ASP A 364 -5.03 -11.08 19.49
C ASP A 364 -3.76 -11.69 20.12
N PRO A 365 -3.47 -12.97 19.85
CA PRO A 365 -2.37 -13.69 20.47
C PRO A 365 -1.03 -13.04 20.09
N LYS A 366 -0.17 -12.84 21.09
CA LYS A 366 1.15 -12.22 20.89
C LYS A 366 2.14 -13.17 20.23
N ASP A 367 2.04 -14.46 20.56
CA ASP A 367 2.89 -15.55 20.07
C ASP A 367 2.15 -16.38 19.03
N PHE A 368 1.69 -15.71 17.97
CA PHE A 368 0.98 -16.34 16.87
C PHE A 368 1.73 -16.14 15.57
N THR A 369 1.93 -17.23 14.84
CA THR A 369 2.60 -17.24 13.54
C THR A 369 1.70 -18.01 12.59
N PRO A 370 1.00 -17.32 11.68
CA PRO A 370 0.12 -17.97 10.73
C PRO A 370 0.94 -18.72 9.68
N GLY A 371 0.49 -19.91 9.28
CA GLY A 371 1.03 -20.67 8.16
C GLY A 371 0.07 -20.65 6.98
N LEU A 372 0.58 -20.42 5.77
CA LEU A 372 -0.21 -20.39 4.53
C LEU A 372 -1.10 -21.63 4.38
N GLU A 373 -0.52 -22.82 4.54
CA GLU A 373 -1.25 -24.10 4.42
C GLU A 373 -2.43 -24.17 5.40
N LYS A 374 -2.20 -23.78 6.66
CA LYS A 374 -3.26 -23.76 7.67
C LYS A 374 -4.33 -22.73 7.34
N ASN A 375 -3.96 -21.53 6.86
CA ASN A 375 -4.93 -20.53 6.42
C ASN A 375 -5.81 -21.08 5.29
N CYS A 376 -5.22 -21.75 4.30
CA CYS A 376 -5.96 -22.36 3.20
C CYS A 376 -6.84 -23.53 3.66
N GLU A 377 -6.41 -24.31 4.65
CA GLU A 377 -7.24 -25.33 5.30
C GLU A 377 -8.47 -24.72 5.98
N LEU A 378 -8.27 -23.67 6.79
CA LEU A 378 -9.36 -22.96 7.48
C LEU A 378 -10.38 -22.39 6.49
N ILE A 379 -9.91 -21.75 5.41
CA ILE A 379 -10.78 -21.22 4.35
C ILE A 379 -11.58 -22.34 3.67
N ARG A 380 -10.93 -23.46 3.31
CA ARG A 380 -11.63 -24.58 2.65
C ARG A 380 -12.68 -25.22 3.55
N ASN A 381 -12.37 -25.41 4.84
CA ASN A 381 -13.32 -25.93 5.81
C ASN A 381 -14.54 -24.99 5.94
N TYR A 382 -14.27 -23.68 6.06
CA TYR A 382 -15.32 -22.67 6.11
C TYR A 382 -16.14 -22.63 4.82
N PHE A 383 -15.50 -22.82 3.66
CA PHE A 383 -16.21 -22.90 2.40
C PHE A 383 -17.16 -24.09 2.33
N ALA A 384 -16.73 -25.25 2.80
CA ALA A 384 -17.50 -26.48 2.75
C ALA A 384 -18.62 -26.56 3.80
N THR A 385 -18.41 -25.99 4.99
CA THR A 385 -19.29 -26.26 6.15
C THR A 385 -19.88 -25.01 6.81
N GLY A 386 -19.39 -23.82 6.48
CA GLY A 386 -19.74 -22.58 7.18
C GLY A 386 -18.95 -22.31 8.46
N GLU A 387 -18.08 -23.25 8.88
CA GLU A 387 -17.17 -23.13 10.02
C GLU A 387 -15.78 -23.65 9.65
N SER A 388 -14.71 -23.11 10.22
CA SER A 388 -13.33 -23.54 9.90
C SER A 388 -12.82 -24.66 10.82
N GLY A 389 -13.48 -24.86 11.96
CA GLY A 389 -12.99 -25.69 13.07
C GLY A 389 -12.00 -24.97 13.99
N ASP A 390 -11.75 -23.68 13.76
CA ASP A 390 -10.97 -22.80 14.63
C ASP A 390 -11.86 -21.65 15.10
N ALA A 391 -12.25 -21.69 16.38
CA ALA A 391 -13.18 -20.72 16.96
C ALA A 391 -12.66 -19.27 16.89
N TYR A 392 -11.33 -19.07 16.94
CA TYR A 392 -10.74 -17.75 16.86
C TYR A 392 -10.79 -17.18 15.43
N PHE A 393 -10.55 -18.03 14.43
CA PHE A 393 -10.75 -17.68 13.02
C PHE A 393 -12.22 -17.38 12.72
N ASP A 394 -13.13 -18.28 13.12
CA ASP A 394 -14.56 -18.16 12.84
C ASP A 394 -15.16 -16.91 13.48
N GLN A 395 -14.79 -16.62 14.73
CA GLN A 395 -15.20 -15.41 15.42
C GLN A 395 -14.76 -14.14 14.68
N ARG A 396 -13.54 -14.12 14.13
CA ARG A 396 -13.04 -12.98 13.34
C ARG A 396 -13.79 -12.85 12.01
N VAL A 397 -14.10 -13.97 11.36
CA VAL A 397 -14.92 -13.97 10.14
C VAL A 397 -16.30 -13.38 10.44
N THR A 398 -16.98 -13.82 11.50
CA THR A 398 -18.28 -13.26 11.91
C THR A 398 -18.18 -11.76 12.18
N ALA A 399 -17.18 -11.32 12.94
CA ALA A 399 -16.97 -9.89 13.19
C ALA A 399 -16.80 -9.09 11.90
N ALA A 400 -15.99 -9.59 10.95
CA ALA A 400 -15.77 -8.92 9.67
C ALA A 400 -17.06 -8.81 8.84
N ARG A 401 -17.85 -9.89 8.81
CA ARG A 401 -19.13 -9.94 8.08
C ARG A 401 -20.14 -8.95 8.64
N GLU A 402 -20.34 -8.95 9.96
CA GLU A 402 -21.29 -8.06 10.63
C GLU A 402 -20.91 -6.58 10.42
N MET A 403 -19.62 -6.27 10.58
CA MET A 403 -19.10 -4.93 10.33
C MET A 403 -19.37 -4.46 8.89
N LEU A 404 -19.05 -5.28 7.89
CA LEU A 404 -19.28 -4.93 6.48
C LEU A 404 -20.77 -4.84 6.15
N SER A 405 -21.60 -5.75 6.68
CA SER A 405 -23.06 -5.70 6.48
C SER A 405 -23.66 -4.39 6.99
N ARG A 406 -23.16 -3.84 8.10
CA ARG A 406 -23.67 -2.58 8.68
C ARG A 406 -23.37 -1.34 7.84
N VAL A 407 -22.30 -1.36 7.05
CA VAL A 407 -21.86 -0.20 6.26
C VAL A 407 -22.18 -0.33 4.77
N LEU A 408 -22.53 -1.55 4.31
CA LEU A 408 -22.99 -1.80 2.95
C LEU A 408 -24.50 -1.62 2.76
N GLY A 409 -25.29 -1.94 3.79
CA GLY A 409 -26.72 -1.62 3.84
C GLY A 409 -26.96 -0.13 4.06
#